data_AF-A0A0M3DEQ9-F1
#
_entry.id   AF-A0A0M3DEQ9-F1
#
_cell.length_a   1.000
_cell.length_b   1.000
_cell.length_c   1.000
_cell.angle_alpha   90.00
_cell.angle_beta   90.00
_cell.angle_gamma   90.00
#
_symmetry.space_group_name_H-M   'P 1'
#
loop_
_entity.id
_entity.type
_entity.pdbx_description
1 polymer ?
#
loop_
_entity_poly.entity_id
_entity_poly.type
_entity_poly.pdbx_seq_one_letter_code
_entity_poly.pdbx_strand_id
1 'polypeptide(L)' 'MTSKLREKIKQRDNFTCQKCGLSTNDEKNLLLEIDHIIPISKGGMSTEENLQTLCWKCNRTKGAKVNI' A
#
# COMPACT_ATOMS: atom_id res chain seq x y z
N MET A 1 -8.13 -10.10 -3.72
CA MET A 1 -8.47 -8.68 -3.49
C MET A 1 -9.16 -8.13 -4.73
N THR A 2 -10.29 -7.43 -4.58
CA THR A 2 -11.09 -6.90 -5.71
C THR A 2 -10.59 -5.54 -6.17
N SER A 3 -10.84 -5.15 -7.43
CA SER A 3 -10.48 -3.82 -7.95
C SER A 3 -11.15 -2.69 -7.17
N LYS A 4 -12.41 -2.88 -6.74
CA LYS A 4 -13.14 -1.91 -5.91
C LYS A 4 -12.47 -1.68 -4.56
N LEU A 5 -11.98 -2.74 -3.91
CA LEU A 5 -11.26 -2.59 -2.65
C LEU A 5 -9.93 -1.86 -2.87
N ARG A 6 -9.18 -2.18 -3.93
CA ARG A 6 -7.91 -1.48 -4.23
C ARG A 6 -8.10 0.01 -4.40
N GLU A 7 -9.12 0.40 -5.18
CA GLU A 7 -9.45 1.81 -5.40
C GLU A 7 -9.88 2.50 -4.09
N LYS A 8 -10.70 1.84 -3.28
CA LYS A 8 -11.10 2.36 -1.95
C LYS A 8 -9.89 2.66 -1.07
N ILE A 9 -8.91 1.75 -0.99
CA ILE A 9 -7.70 1.97 -0.17
C ILE A 9 -6.85 3.12 -0.73
N LYS A 10 -6.69 3.21 -2.06
CA LYS A 10 -5.98 4.35 -2.67
C LYS A 10 -6.65 5.68 -2.36
N GLN A 11 -7.97 5.74 -2.43
CA GLN A 11 -8.73 6.95 -2.09
C GLN A 11 -8.62 7.31 -0.61
N ARG A 12 -8.76 6.33 0.30
CA ARG A 12 -8.56 6.52 1.76
C ARG A 12 -7.19 7.13 2.05
N ASP A 13 -6.17 6.63 1.37
CA ASP A 13 -4.78 7.03 1.55
C ASP A 13 -4.43 8.29 0.72
N ASN A 14 -5.42 8.96 0.11
CA ASN A 14 -5.24 10.14 -0.74
C ASN A 14 -4.19 9.96 -1.84
N PHE A 15 -4.14 8.77 -2.47
CA PHE A 15 -3.14 8.40 -3.47
C PHE A 15 -1.71 8.73 -3.00
N THR A 16 -1.42 8.45 -1.73
CA THR A 16 -0.15 8.76 -1.07
C THR A 16 0.46 7.51 -0.45
N CYS A 17 1.76 7.33 -0.66
CA CYS A 17 2.52 6.26 -0.03
C CYS A 17 2.53 6.43 1.50
N GLN A 18 1.93 5.47 2.22
CA GLN A 18 1.83 5.49 3.68
C GLN A 18 3.17 5.30 4.41
N LYS A 19 4.26 5.01 3.67
CA LYS A 19 5.60 4.88 4.23
C LYS A 19 6.48 6.12 4.04
N CYS A 20 6.51 6.69 2.84
CA CYS A 20 7.41 7.80 2.52
C CYS A 20 6.70 9.14 2.26
N GLY A 21 5.38 9.17 2.25
CA GLY A 21 4.60 10.40 2.06
C GLY A 21 4.52 10.92 0.62
N LEU A 22 5.21 10.29 -0.34
CA LEU A 22 5.10 10.70 -1.75
C LEU A 22 3.72 10.36 -2.31
N SER A 23 3.09 11.34 -2.96
CA SER A 23 1.81 11.23 -3.63
C SER A 23 1.95 11.37 -5.15
N THR A 24 0.87 11.07 -5.88
CA THR A 24 0.80 11.33 -7.32
C THR A 24 0.87 12.81 -7.70
N ASN A 25 0.67 13.72 -6.74
CA ASN A 25 0.85 15.16 -6.94
C ASN A 25 2.34 15.56 -6.89
N ASP A 26 3.14 14.86 -6.08
CA ASP A 26 4.58 15.13 -5.95
C ASP A 26 5.38 14.53 -7.12
N GLU A 27 4.98 13.34 -7.58
CA GLU A 27 5.65 12.63 -8.67
C GLU A 27 4.61 12.03 -9.64
N LYS A 28 4.48 12.65 -10.83
CA LYS A 28 3.46 12.29 -11.84
C LYS A 28 3.51 10.82 -12.28
N ASN A 29 4.70 10.21 -12.26
CA ASN A 29 4.93 8.83 -12.68
C ASN A 29 5.04 7.87 -11.48
N LEU A 30 4.60 8.28 -10.28
CA LEU A 30 4.65 7.45 -9.10
C LEU A 30 3.74 6.24 -9.23
N LEU A 31 4.33 5.05 -9.19
CA LEU A 31 3.58 3.80 -9.19
C LEU A 31 3.18 3.44 -7.76
N LEU A 32 1.87 3.44 -7.50
CA LEU A 32 1.27 3.07 -6.23
C LEU A 32 0.62 1.68 -6.29
N GLU A 33 0.96 0.87 -5.31
CA GLU A 33 0.48 -0.49 -5.12
C GLU A 33 -0.21 -0.61 -3.76
N ILE A 34 -1.13 -1.58 -3.67
CA ILE A 34 -1.75 -1.94 -2.40
C ILE A 34 -0.96 -3.09 -1.81
N ASP A 35 -0.51 -2.90 -0.58
CA ASP A 35 0.30 -3.84 0.18
C ASP A 35 -0.40 -4.21 1.49
N HIS A 36 -0.10 -5.42 1.99
CA HIS A 36 -0.59 -5.88 3.28
C HIS A 36 0.39 -5.47 4.40
N ILE A 37 -0.08 -4.74 5.40
CA ILE A 37 0.70 -4.34 6.58
C ILE A 37 1.32 -5.58 7.24
N ILE A 38 0.46 -6.56 7.57
CA ILE A 38 0.86 -7.92 7.91
C ILE A 38 0.78 -8.75 6.61
N PRO A 39 1.91 -9.28 6.10
CA PRO A 39 1.91 -10.09 4.89
C PRO A 39 0.99 -11.31 5.01
N ILE A 40 0.38 -11.73 3.89
CA ILE A 40 -0.44 -12.95 3.83
C ILE A 40 0.34 -14.18 4.33
N SER A 41 1.63 -14.27 3.99
CA SER A 41 2.51 -15.36 4.43
C SER A 41 2.71 -15.43 5.96
N LYS A 42 2.30 -14.39 6.69
CA LYS A 42 2.33 -14.30 8.16
C LYS A 42 0.92 -14.26 8.77
N GLY A 43 -0.10 -14.67 8.02
CA GLY A 43 -1.49 -14.72 8.48
C GLY A 43 -2.28 -13.43 8.30
N GLY A 44 -1.73 -12.43 7.59
CA GLY A 44 -2.45 -11.19 7.34
C GLY A 44 -3.66 -11.36 6.41
N MET A 45 -4.76 -10.71 6.76
CA MET A 45 -6.00 -10.75 5.98
C MET A 45 -6.10 -9.62 4.97
N SER A 46 -6.91 -9.78 3.92
CA SER A 46 -7.20 -8.72 2.95
C SER A 46 -8.36 -7.83 3.41
N THR A 47 -8.25 -7.27 4.62
CA THR A 47 -9.21 -6.32 5.18
C THR A 47 -8.71 -4.90 5.03
N GLU A 48 -9.59 -3.90 5.10
CA GLU A 48 -9.22 -2.50 4.93
C GLU A 48 -8.17 -2.04 5.94
N GLU A 49 -8.23 -2.55 7.17
CA GLU A 49 -7.33 -2.21 8.27
C GLU A 49 -5.93 -2.79 8.07
N ASN A 50 -5.79 -3.89 7.32
CA ASN A 50 -4.50 -4.53 7.04
C ASN A 50 -3.95 -4.14 5.65
N LEU A 51 -4.64 -3.28 4.90
CA LEU A 51 -4.19 -2.81 3.59
C LEU A 51 -3.71 -1.37 3.67
N GLN A 52 -2.64 -1.07 2.94
CA GLN A 52 -2.06 0.25 2.81
C GLN A 52 -1.59 0.52 1.38
N THR A 53 -1.54 1.78 0.99
CA THR A 53 -0.97 2.23 -0.27
C THR A 53 0.52 2.47 -0.10
N LEU A 54 1.35 1.81 -0.89
CA LEU A 54 2.80 2.04 -0.94
C LEU A 54 3.24 2.38 -2.36
N CYS A 55 4.25 3.24 -2.48
CA CYS A 55 4.96 3.37 -3.76
C CYS A 55 5.78 2.10 -4.04
N TRP A 56 6.01 1.79 -5.31
CA TRP A 56 6.73 0.59 -5.74
C TRP A 56 8.09 0.42 -5.04
N LYS A 57 8.85 1.52 -4.84
CA LYS A 57 10.14 1.50 -4.13
C LYS A 57 9.97 1.05 -2.67
N CYS A 58 9.02 1.65 -1.95
CA CYS A 58 8.73 1.31 -0.56
C CYS A 58 8.18 -0.11 -0.42
N ASN A 59 7.28 -0.52 -1.33
CA ASN A 59 6.70 -1.86 -1.36
C ASN A 59 7.79 -2.93 -1.54
N ARG A 60 8.66 -2.75 -2.55
CA ARG A 60 9.78 -3.65 -2.82
C ARG A 60 10.77 -3.71 -1.66
N THR A 61 11.01 -2.59 -0.98
CA THR A 61 11.90 -2.52 0.19
C THR A 61 11.29 -3.27 1.40
N LYS A 62 9.97 -3.19 1.60
CA LYS A 62 9.28 -3.92 2.68
C LYS A 62 9.30 -5.43 2.43
N GLY A 63 8.92 -5.87 1.24
CA GLY A 63 8.77 -7.30 0.92
C GLY A 63 7.85 -8.01 1.93
N ALA A 64 8.24 -9.20 2.37
CA ALA A 64 7.49 -10.00 3.36
C ALA A 64 7.79 -9.63 4.83
N LYS A 65 8.37 -8.45 5.10
CA LYS A 65 8.65 -7.99 6.47
C LYS A 65 7.42 -7.29 7.05
N VAL A 66 7.28 -7.39 8.37
CA VAL A 66 6.38 -6.52 9.15
C VAL A 66 7.30 -5.44 9.69
N ASN A 67 7.11 -4.20 9.28
CA ASN A 67 7.79 -3.08 9.92
C ASN A 67 6.93 -2.74 11.14
N ILE A 68 7.31 -3.28 12.30
CA ILE A 68 6.73 -2.92 13.60
C ILE A 68 7.35 -1.58 14.01
#